data_AF-A0A4Y2UNQ1-F1
#
_entry.id   AF-A0A4Y2UNQ1-F1
#
_cell.length_a   1.000
_cell.length_b   1.000
_cell.length_c   1.000
_cell.angle_alpha   90.00
_cell.angle_beta   90.00
_cell.angle_gamma   90.00
#
_symmetry.space_group_name_H-M   'P 1'
#
loop_
_entity.id
_entity.type
_entity.pdbx_description
1 polymer ?
#
loop_
_entity_poly.entity_id
_entity_poly.type
_entity_poly.pdbx_seq_one_letter_code
_entity_poly.pdbx_strand_id
1 'polypeptide(L)'
;ELPEADAENPVGLIKVSREVFKDTQKKDPSLAECWKKGEKDNNEEFEIEREVLFRKVKDHRGVVRKQLVIPVELRLEILKLCHEA
;
A
#
# COMPACT_ATOMS: atom_id res chain seq x y z
N GLU A 1 -13.67 -22.06 -2.41
CA GLU A 1 -12.44 -22.21 -3.21
C GLU A 1 -12.14 -20.86 -3.83
N LEU A 2 -10.87 -20.45 -3.86
CA LEU A 2 -10.46 -19.25 -4.60
C LEU A 2 -10.35 -19.64 -6.08
N PRO A 3 -10.79 -18.81 -7.03
CA PRO A 3 -10.68 -19.15 -8.43
C PRO A 3 -9.20 -19.30 -8.82
N GLU A 4 -8.90 -20.33 -9.63
CA GLU A 4 -7.60 -20.46 -10.28
C GLU A 4 -7.38 -19.20 -11.14
N ALA A 5 -6.24 -18.54 -10.91
CA ALA A 5 -5.85 -17.41 -11.73
C ALA A 5 -5.55 -17.92 -13.14
N ASP A 6 -6.36 -17.52 -14.12
CA ASP A 6 -6.17 -17.82 -15.54
C ASP A 6 -4.73 -17.54 -15.95
N ALA A 7 -4.02 -18.59 -16.37
CA ALA A 7 -2.61 -18.52 -16.78
C ALA A 7 -2.41 -17.81 -18.14
N GLU A 8 -3.49 -17.54 -18.89
CA GLU A 8 -3.44 -16.96 -20.25
C GLU A 8 -3.96 -15.52 -20.34
N ASN A 9 -4.43 -14.94 -19.25
CA ASN A 9 -4.78 -13.53 -19.21
C ASN A 9 -4.09 -12.93 -17.98
N PRO A 10 -2.95 -12.23 -18.13
CA PRO A 10 -2.28 -11.63 -16.99
C PRO A 10 -3.16 -10.48 -16.52
N VAL A 11 -4.15 -10.79 -15.67
CA VAL A 11 -4.98 -9.81 -14.98
C VAL A 11 -4.02 -8.73 -14.50
N GLY A 12 -4.34 -7.47 -14.77
CA GLY A 12 -3.48 -6.32 -14.53
C GLY A 12 -2.83 -6.32 -13.14
N LEU A 13 -1.65 -6.92 -13.03
CA LEU A 13 -0.95 -7.16 -11.78
C LEU A 13 0.46 -6.61 -11.91
N ILE A 14 0.84 -5.80 -10.93
CA ILE A 14 2.21 -5.31 -10.79
C ILE A 14 2.99 -6.30 -9.93
N LYS A 15 4.04 -6.88 -10.51
CA LYS A 15 4.97 -7.74 -9.79
C LYS A 15 6.08 -6.88 -9.20
N VAL A 16 6.07 -6.71 -7.88
CA VAL A 16 7.12 -5.99 -7.13
C VAL A 16 7.58 -6.84 -5.94
N SER A 17 8.88 -6.93 -5.72
CA SER A 17 9.40 -7.65 -4.55
C SER A 17 9.13 -6.85 -3.28
N ARG A 18 9.14 -7.54 -2.13
CA ARG A 18 8.99 -6.87 -0.84
C ARG A 18 10.12 -5.87 -0.57
N GLU A 19 11.37 -6.22 -0.89
CA GLU A 19 12.49 -5.27 -0.66
C GLU A 19 12.33 -4.03 -1.52
N VAL A 20 12.04 -4.21 -2.81
CA VAL A 20 11.83 -3.09 -3.74
C VAL A 20 10.67 -2.21 -3.27
N PHE A 21 9.54 -2.81 -2.89
CA PHE A 21 8.39 -2.04 -2.39
C PHE A 21 8.73 -1.22 -1.15
N LYS A 22 9.39 -1.83 -0.15
CA LYS A 22 9.81 -1.16 1.08
C LYS A 22 10.74 0.02 0.78
N ASP A 23 11.75 -0.21 -0.05
CA ASP A 23 12.73 0.80 -0.43
C ASP A 23 12.07 1.97 -1.17
N THR A 24 11.22 1.69 -2.16
CA THR A 24 10.48 2.70 -2.91
C THR A 24 9.54 3.48 -1.98
N GLN A 25 8.81 2.79 -1.09
CA GLN A 25 7.91 3.44 -0.13
C GLN A 25 8.66 4.33 0.87
N LYS A 26 9.84 3.91 1.34
CA LYS A 26 10.65 4.68 2.29
C LYS A 26 11.36 5.87 1.65
N LYS A 27 11.75 5.76 0.39
CA LYS A 27 12.43 6.82 -0.38
C LYS A 27 11.47 7.84 -0.98
N ASP A 28 10.17 7.55 -1.05
CA ASP A 28 9.17 8.47 -1.59
C ASP A 28 9.06 9.76 -0.74
N PRO A 29 9.48 10.92 -1.26
CA PRO A 29 9.47 12.17 -0.49
C PRO A 29 8.05 12.65 -0.16
N SER A 30 7.04 12.26 -0.94
CA SER A 30 5.64 12.60 -0.66
C SER A 30 5.11 11.90 0.59
N LEU A 31 5.77 10.82 1.03
CA LEU A 31 5.41 10.04 2.22
C LEU A 31 6.22 10.41 3.46
N ALA A 32 7.17 11.34 3.36
CA ALA A 32 8.08 11.68 4.46
C ALA A 32 7.35 12.06 5.77
N GLU A 33 6.31 12.88 5.70
CA GLU A 33 5.50 13.24 6.88
C GLU A 33 4.66 12.06 7.40
N CYS A 34 4.22 11.16 6.52
CA CYS A 34 3.49 9.96 6.91
C CYS A 34 4.41 8.98 7.66
N TRP A 35 5.66 8.81 7.21
CA TRP A 35 6.69 8.03 7.91
C TRP A 35 6.99 8.62 9.30
N LYS A 36 7.27 9.93 9.39
CA LYS A 36 7.48 10.61 10.68
C LYS A 36 6.31 10.43 11.64
N LYS A 37 5.07 10.41 11.13
CA LYS A 37 3.87 10.13 11.92
C LYS A 37 3.85 8.68 12.38
N GLY A 38 4.08 7.71 11.49
CA GLY A 38 4.06 6.29 11.80
C GLY A 38 5.16 5.80 12.74
N GLU A 39 6.28 6.53 12.83
CA GLU A 39 7.36 6.28 13.79
C GLU A 39 7.02 6.71 15.23
N LYS A 40 5.98 7.54 15.42
CA LYS A 40 5.54 7.96 16.75
C LYS A 40 4.67 6.87 17.39
N ASP A 41 5.00 6.51 18.63
CA ASP A 41 4.17 5.63 19.43
C ASP A 41 2.73 6.17 19.53
N ASN A 42 1.76 5.26 19.47
CA ASN A 42 0.32 5.55 19.54
C ASN A 42 -0.20 6.54 18.47
N ASN A 43 0.48 6.72 17.33
CA ASN A 43 -0.06 7.51 16.24
C ASN A 43 -1.41 6.94 15.77
N GLU A 44 -2.48 7.74 15.71
CA GLU A 44 -3.82 7.25 15.32
C GLU A 44 -4.02 7.08 13.81
N GLU A 45 -3.21 7.75 12.99
CA GLU A 45 -3.38 7.83 11.54
C GLU A 45 -2.52 6.82 10.77
N PHE A 46 -1.30 6.54 11.24
CA PHE A 46 -0.32 5.74 10.54
C PHE A 46 0.33 4.71 11.48
N GLU A 47 0.77 3.61 10.89
CA GLU A 47 1.45 2.54 11.60
C GLU A 47 2.49 1.92 10.67
N ILE A 48 3.66 1.59 11.22
CA ILE A 48 4.71 0.86 10.50
C ILE A 48 4.69 -0.58 10.99
N GLU A 49 4.43 -1.52 10.09
CA GLU A 49 4.45 -2.95 10.39
C GLU A 49 5.42 -3.65 9.44
N ARG A 50 6.39 -4.39 9.99
CA ARG A 50 7.41 -5.12 9.21
C ARG A 50 8.09 -4.23 8.15
N GLU A 51 8.41 -2.99 8.55
CA GLU A 51 9.04 -1.96 7.72
C GLU A 51 8.17 -1.48 6.54
N VAL A 52 6.85 -1.65 6.62
CA VAL A 52 5.90 -1.15 5.64
C VAL A 52 4.93 -0.18 6.31
N LEU A 53 4.71 0.97 5.69
CA LEU A 53 3.81 2.01 6.17
C LEU A 53 2.35 1.69 5.77
N PHE A 54 1.47 1.77 6.76
CA PHE A 54 0.03 1.64 6.60
C PHE A 54 -0.69 2.89 7.13
N ARG A 55 -1.80 3.24 6.49
CA ARG A 55 -2.77 4.20 7.02
C ARG A 55 -3.84 3.44 7.78
N LYS A 56 -4.16 3.91 8.98
CA LYS A 56 -5.29 3.44 9.77
C LYS A 56 -6.53 4.20 9.35
N VAL A 57 -7.55 3.47 8.93
CA VAL A 57 -8.84 4.01 8.51
C VAL A 57 -9.91 3.36 9.35
N LYS A 58 -10.69 4.20 10.04
CA LYS A 58 -11.83 3.76 10.84
C LYS A 58 -13.06 3.70 9.94
N ASP A 59 -13.71 2.55 9.84
CA ASP A 59 -14.96 2.42 9.10
C ASP A 59 -16.16 2.97 9.89
N HIS A 60 -17.34 2.99 9.26
CA HIS A 60 -18.57 3.51 9.87
C HIS A 60 -19.02 2.74 11.13
N ARG A 61 -18.49 1.54 11.36
CA ARG A 61 -18.75 0.71 12.56
C ARG A 61 -17.70 0.94 13.65
N GLY A 62 -16.72 1.80 13.38
CA GLY A 62 -15.63 2.07 14.29
C GLY A 62 -14.48 1.08 14.23
N VAL A 63 -14.50 0.12 13.29
CA VAL A 63 -13.42 -0.85 13.12
C VAL A 63 -12.26 -0.19 12.39
N VAL A 64 -11.06 -0.29 12.96
CA VAL A 64 -9.83 0.23 12.34
C VAL A 64 -9.28 -0.81 11.36
N ARG A 65 -9.13 -0.42 10.10
CA ARG A 65 -8.49 -1.20 9.05
C ARG A 65 -7.17 -0.56 8.65
N LYS A 66 -6.17 -1.40 8.37
CA LYS A 66 -4.90 -0.96 7.80
C LYS A 66 -5.01 -0.95 6.28
N GLN A 67 -4.73 0.20 5.67
CA GLN A 67 -4.61 0.35 4.22
C GLN A 67 -3.14 0.55 3.87
N LEU A 68 -2.64 -0.21 2.89
CA LEU A 68 -1.27 -0.08 2.42
C LEU A 68 -1.06 1.28 1.77
N VAL A 69 -0.02 2.00 2.18
CA VAL A 69 0.32 3.29 1.55
C VAL A 69 1.14 3.03 0.30
N ILE A 70 0.59 3.29 -0.88
CA ILE A 70 1.29 3.06 -2.14
C ILE A 70 2.23 4.24 -2.44
N PRO A 71 3.52 4.01 -2.76
CA PRO A 71 4.41 5.08 -3.23
C PRO A 71 3.99 5.61 -4.59
N VAL A 72 4.26 6.89 -4.85
CA VAL A 72 3.87 7.62 -6.07
C VAL A 72 4.24 6.86 -7.35
N GLU A 73 5.44 6.27 -7.41
CA GLU A 73 5.92 5.52 -8.57
C GLU A 73 4.98 4.36 -8.95
N LEU A 74 4.42 3.65 -7.97
CA LEU A 74 3.51 2.53 -8.19
C LEU A 74 2.05 2.97 -8.38
N ARG A 75 1.67 4.18 -7.92
CA ARG A 75 0.28 4.67 -8.06
C ARG A 75 -0.13 4.79 -9.52
N LEU A 76 0.76 5.27 -10.39
CA LEU A 76 0.44 5.46 -11.81
C LEU A 76 0.16 4.14 -12.51
N GLU A 77 0.96 3.12 -12.25
CA GLU A 77 0.75 1.78 -12.81
C GLU A 77 -0.54 1.16 -12.26
N ILE A 78 -0.78 1.26 -10.95
CA ILE A 78 -2.02 0.76 -10.34
C ILE A 78 -3.25 1.44 -10.95
N LEU A 79 -3.21 2.77 -11.13
CA LEU A 79 -4.33 3.52 -11.71
C LEU A 79 -4.62 3.12 -13.14
N LYS A 80 -3.60 2.86 -13.97
CA LYS A 80 -3.80 2.33 -15.33
C LYS A 80 -4.53 0.99 -15.30
N LEU A 81 -4.09 0.08 -14.44
CA LEU A 81 -4.71 -1.23 -14.28
C LEU A 81 -6.15 -1.17 -13.76
N CYS A 82 -6.47 -0.20 -12.89
CA CYS A 82 -7.83 0.01 -12.41
C CYS A 82 -8.76 0.61 -13.47
N HIS A 83 -8.23 1.33 -14.46
CA HIS A 83 -9.02 2.00 -15.50
C HIS A 83 -9.28 1.11 -16.72
N GLU A 84 -8.36 0.20 -17.02
CA GLU A 84 -8.42 -0.72 -18.16
C GLU A 84 -9.24 -2.01 -17.86
N ALA A 85 -9.88 -2.08 -16.69
CA ALA A 85 -10.69 -3.22 -16.22
C ALA A 85 -12.17 -3.14 -16.63
#